data_AF-A0A4T0UIS0-F1
#
_entry.id   AF-A0A4T0UIS0-F1
#
_cell.length_a   1.000
_cell.length_b   1.000
_cell.length_c   1.000
_cell.angle_alpha   90.00
_cell.angle_beta   90.00
_cell.angle_gamma   90.00
#
_symmetry.space_group_name_H-M   'P 1'
#
loop_
_entity.id
_entity.type
_entity.pdbx_description
1 polymer ?
#
loop_
_entity_poly.entity_id
_entity_poly.type
_entity_poly.pdbx_seq_one_letter_code
_entity_poly.pdbx_strand_id
1 'polypeptide(L)' 'MTQIVSVVREDGIVQIVTKNGATIHYPLVLLPTLLAASTEQFSDYRVCGCRIHWDQIGFSLLFAEASASDELAPAA' A
#
# COMPACT_ATOMS: atom_id res chain seq x y z
N MET A 1 -4.61 -6.43 13.72
CA MET A 1 -5.41 -6.15 12.51
C MET A 1 -4.93 -4.83 11.92
N THR A 2 -4.00 -4.88 10.97
CA THR A 2 -3.58 -3.69 10.21
C THR A 2 -4.73 -3.26 9.30
N GLN A 3 -5.30 -2.10 9.58
CA GLN A 3 -6.27 -1.46 8.70
C GLN A 3 -5.51 -0.50 7.79
N ILE A 4 -5.68 -0.62 6.47
CA ILE A 4 -5.15 0.37 5.52
C ILE A 4 -6.03 1.61 5.59
N VAL A 5 -5.42 2.78 5.64
CA VAL A 5 -6.09 4.08 5.68
C VAL A 5 -6.18 4.67 4.28
N SER A 6 -5.09 4.59 3.51
CA SER A 6 -5.07 5.13 2.15
C SER A 6 -4.03 4.44 1.29
N VAL A 7 -4.28 4.47 -0.02
CA VAL A 7 -3.34 4.09 -1.07
C VAL A 7 -3.26 5.25 -2.06
N VAL A 8 -2.06 5.78 -2.28
CA VAL A 8 -1.81 6.95 -3.13
C VAL A 8 -0.76 6.58 -4.18
N ARG A 9 -0.85 7.15 -5.38
CA ARG A 9 0.22 7.10 -6.37
C ARG A 9 0.76 8.51 -6.60
N GLU A 10 2.03 8.70 -6.34
CA GLU A 10 2.71 9.99 -6.48
C GLU A 10 4.18 9.75 -6.80
N ASP A 11 4.78 10.59 -7.64
CA ASP A 11 6.21 10.52 -8.00
C ASP A 11 6.70 9.13 -8.45
N GLY A 12 5.85 8.36 -9.13
CA GLY A 12 6.18 7.01 -9.59
C GLY A 12 6.26 5.97 -8.47
N ILE A 13 5.66 6.24 -7.31
CA ILE A 13 5.59 5.35 -6.15
C ILE A 13 4.13 5.14 -5.77
N VAL A 14 3.77 3.91 -5.42
CA VAL A 14 2.54 3.59 -4.70
C VAL A 14 2.84 3.63 -3.21
N GLN A 15 2.18 4.52 -2.49
CA GLN A 15 2.27 4.66 -1.04
C GLN A 15 1.05 4.02 -0.40
N ILE A 16 1.25 3.13 0.57
CA ILE A 16 0.19 2.52 1.36
C ILE A 16 0.35 2.99 2.80
N VAL A 17 -0.59 3.79 3.27
CA VAL A 17 -0.62 4.28 4.64
C VAL A 17 -1.47 3.35 5.48
N THR A 18 -0.88 2.78 6.51
CA THR A 18 -1.57 1.93 7.48
C THR A 18 -2.09 2.75 8.65
N LYS A 19 -3.08 2.23 9.38
CA LYS A 19 -3.69 2.89 10.55
C LYS A 19 -2.70 3.17 11.68
N ASN A 20 -1.60 2.41 11.72
CA ASN A 20 -0.54 2.59 12.69
C ASN A 20 0.44 3.72 12.27
N GLY A 21 0.16 4.45 11.19
CA GLY A 21 1.01 5.52 10.68
C GLY A 21 2.23 5.04 9.89
N ALA A 22 2.44 3.73 9.74
CA ALA A 22 3.48 3.19 8.89
C ALA A 22 3.08 3.36 7.41
N THR A 23 4.02 3.86 6.62
CA THR A 23 3.87 4.01 5.15
C THR A 23 4.77 3.00 4.46
N ILE A 24 4.17 2.21 3.57
CA ILE A 24 4.89 1.25 2.72
C ILE A 24 5.00 1.86 1.33
N HIS A 25 6.21 1.87 0.76
CA HIS A 25 6.50 2.42 -0.55
C HIS A 25 6.80 1.33 -1.56
N TYR A 26 6.07 1.32 -2.68
CA TYR A 26 6.32 0.43 -3.80
C TYR A 26 6.64 1.23 -5.07
N PRO A 27 7.79 0.99 -5.72
CA PRO A 27 8.07 1.59 -7.02
C PRO A 27 7.02 1.16 -8.05
N LEU A 28 6.35 2.12 -8.70
CA LEU A 28 5.29 1.87 -9.68
C LEU A 28 5.82 1.12 -10.91
N VAL A 29 7.12 1.25 -11.21
CA VAL A 29 7.82 0.49 -12.27
C VAL A 29 7.79 -1.03 -12.06
N LEU A 30 7.62 -1.50 -10.82
CA LEU A 30 7.48 -2.92 -10.49
C LEU A 30 6.02 -3.40 -10.56
N LEU A 31 5.08 -2.46 -10.72
CA LEU A 31 3.64 -2.70 -10.72
C LEU A 31 3.04 -2.22 -12.05
N PRO A 32 3.41 -2.82 -13.20
CA PRO A 32 3.03 -2.32 -14.52
C PRO A 32 1.51 -2.23 -14.72
N THR A 33 0.74 -3.11 -14.07
CA THR A 33 -0.72 -3.07 -14.09
C THR A 33 -1.28 -1.82 -13.41
N LEU A 34 -0.67 -1.36 -12.31
CA LEU A 34 -1.07 -0.11 -11.64
C LEU A 34 -0.54 1.12 -12.37
N LEU A 35 0.61 1.00 -13.04
CA LEU A 35 1.18 2.06 -13.88
C LEU A 35 0.26 2.38 -15.06
N ALA A 36 -0.30 1.36 -15.70
CA ALA A 36 -1.20 1.51 -16.84
C ALA A 36 -2.64 1.91 -16.45
N ALA A 37 -3.01 1.79 -15.17
CA ALA A 37 -4.36 2.08 -14.71
C ALA A 37 -4.69 3.57 -14.81
N SER A 38 -5.93 3.91 -15.21
CA SER A 38 -6.43 5.27 -15.13
C SER A 38 -6.53 5.75 -13.68
N THR A 39 -6.70 7.06 -13.46
CA THR A 39 -6.88 7.59 -12.10
C THR A 39 -8.13 7.02 -11.43
N GLU A 40 -9.20 6.84 -12.19
CA GLU A 40 -10.44 6.24 -11.69
C GLU A 40 -10.23 4.77 -11.32
N GLN A 41 -9.62 4.00 -12.22
CA GLN A 41 -9.32 2.57 -12.00
C GLN A 41 -8.40 2.36 -10.80
N PHE A 42 -7.43 3.25 -10.58
CA PHE A 42 -6.52 3.17 -9.43
C PHE A 42 -7.21 3.60 -8.12
N SER A 43 -8.15 4.53 -8.16
CA SER A 43 -8.83 5.02 -6.96
C SER A 43 -9.91 4.05 -6.46
N ASP A 44 -10.44 3.22 -7.35
CA ASP A 44 -11.47 2.21 -7.05
C ASP A 44 -10.83 0.88 -6.58
N TYR A 45 -10.46 0.82 -5.30
CA TYR A 45 -9.91 -0.38 -4.66
C TYR A 45 -10.65 -0.78 -3.40
N ARG A 46 -10.49 -2.05 -3.04
CA ARG A 46 -10.97 -2.63 -1.78
C ARG A 46 -9.81 -3.17 -0.96
N VAL A 47 -9.98 -3.11 0.35
CA VAL A 47 -8.99 -3.60 1.31
C VAL A 47 -9.57 -4.77 2.10
N CYS A 48 -8.81 -5.86 2.20
CA CYS A 48 -9.13 -7.00 3.04
C CYS A 48 -7.86 -7.48 3.76
N GLY A 49 -7.72 -7.10 5.03
CA GLY A 49 -6.49 -7.35 5.80
C GLY A 49 -5.27 -6.74 5.11
N CYS A 50 -4.31 -7.60 4.74
CA CYS A 50 -3.04 -7.20 4.10
C CYS A 50 -3.09 -7.26 2.57
N ARG A 51 -4.30 -7.24 2.00
CA ARG A 51 -4.54 -7.28 0.57
C ARG A 51 -5.28 -6.03 0.14
N ILE A 52 -4.77 -5.39 -0.91
CA ILE A 52 -5.49 -4.39 -1.70
C ILE A 52 -5.88 -5.05 -3.02
N HIS A 53 -7.14 -4.91 -3.42
CA HIS A 53 -7.63 -5.43 -4.69
C HIS A 53 -8.30 -4.32 -5.49
N TRP A 54 -7.96 -4.22 -6.78
CA TRP A 54 -8.62 -3.35 -7.74
C TRP A 54 -9.41 -4.22 -8.71
N ASP A 55 -10.74 -4.17 -8.62
CA ASP A 55 -11.63 -5.04 -9.40
C ASP A 55 -11.51 -4.77 -10.90
N GLN A 56 -11.49 -3.48 -11.30
CA GLN A 56 -11.55 -3.08 -12.71
C GLN A 56 -10.30 -3.48 -13.52
N ILE A 57 -9.17 -3.69 -12.84
CA ILE A 57 -7.90 -4.10 -13.45
C ILE A 57 -7.51 -5.55 -13.10
N GLY A 58 -8.31 -6.23 -12.27
CA GLY A 58 -8.05 -7.62 -11.85
C GLY A 58 -6.74 -7.79 -11.08
N PHE A 59 -6.22 -6.73 -10.44
CA PHE A 59 -4.91 -6.75 -9.79
C PHE A 59 -5.04 -6.81 -8.27
N SER A 60 -4.18 -7.58 -7.62
CA SER A 60 -4.09 -7.63 -6.15
C SER A 60 -2.66 -7.35 -5.70
N LEU A 61 -2.53 -6.45 -4.74
CA LEU A 61 -1.28 -6.21 -4.05
C LEU A 61 -1.39 -6.81 -2.64
N LEU A 62 -0.51 -7.76 -2.35
CA LEU A 62 -0.29 -8.31 -1.02
C LEU A 62 0.92 -7.60 -0.42
N PHE A 63 0.81 -7.18 0.84
CA PHE A 63 1.92 -6.60 1.57
C PHE A 63 2.05 -7.27 2.94
N ALA A 64 3.26 -7.28 3.49
CA ALA A 64 3.48 -7.75 4.85
C ALA A 64 2.94 -6.71 5.84
N GLU A 65 2.29 -7.14 6.93
CA GLU A 65 2.16 -6.27 8.09
C GLU A 65 3.58 -5.99 8.57
N ALA A 66 4.01 -4.74 8.55
CA ALA A 66 5.16 -4.34 9.33
C ALA A 66 4.78 -4.66 10.78
N SER A 67 5.35 -5.73 11.33
CA SER A 67 5.37 -5.91 12.78
C SER A 67 5.99 -4.63 13.30
N ALA A 68 5.30 -3.92 14.20
CA ALA A 68 5.92 -2.78 14.88
C ALA A 68 7.21 -3.31 15.49
N SER A 69 8.36 -3.02 14.87
CA SER A 69 9.64 -3.33 15.46
C SER A 69 9.68 -2.52 16.75
N ASP A 70 9.83 -3.26 17.84
CA ASP A 70 10.03 -2.79 19.19
C ASP A 70 10.95 -1.56 19.17
N GLU A 71 10.46 -0.51 19.84
CA GLU A 71 11.13 0.73 20.15
C GLU A 71 12.62 0.50 20.41
N LEU A 72 13.48 1.08 19.57
CA LEU A 72 14.91 1.16 19.86
C LEU A 72 15.07 2.18 21.01
N ALA A 73 14.94 1.70 22.24
CA ALA A 73 15.21 2.50 23.44
C ALA A 73 16.63 3.10 23.32
N PRO A 74 16.81 4.41 23.60
CA PRO A 74 18.12 5.04 23.50
C PRO A 74 19.08 4.39 24.50
N ALA A 75 20.27 4.02 24.03
CA ALA A 75 21.36 3.55 24.87
C ALA A 75 21.67 4.63 25.92
N ALA A 76 21.70 4.20 27.19
CA ALA A 76 22.02 4.99 28.37
C ALA A 76 23.44 5.57 28.35
#